data_AF-G4YG71-F1
#
_entry.id   AF-G4YG71-F1
#
_cell.length_a   1.000
_cell.length_b   1.000
_cell.length_c   1.000
_cell.angle_alpha   90.00
_cell.angle_beta   90.00
_cell.angle_gamma   90.00
#
_symmetry.space_group_name_H-M   'P 1'
#
loop_
_entity.id
_entity.type
_entity.pdbx_description
1 polymer ?
#
loop_
_entity_poly.entity_id
_entity_poly.type
_entity_poly.pdbx_seq_one_letter_code
_entity_poly.pdbx_strand_id
1 'polypeptide(L)'
;MSIASLAPANRKKARTMVLNSFTTFLTSENITSDAAYKLIDADKTGKVLRIMLDTYAYSLARSTDKVLPTNTCLAYFGNVKNWMLDKYPQQGAIVKPQLQKILFGLGKYCSNREDGSLEKKAPPCSKQDLENIVRLLYKSDSADTVYLDAAVVVMMWYLYGRSSDAEQLEKQQLSRFSAKL
;
A
#
# COMPACT_ATOMS: atom_id res chain seq x y z
N MET A 1 8.51 -30.43 -29.71
CA MET A 1 7.98 -30.38 -28.32
C MET A 1 8.43 -29.05 -27.70
N SER A 2 7.49 -28.19 -27.31
CA SER A 2 7.78 -26.87 -26.74
C SER A 2 8.16 -26.99 -25.27
N ILE A 3 9.22 -26.30 -24.84
CA ILE A 3 9.72 -26.26 -23.45
C ILE A 3 8.61 -25.77 -22.47
N ALA A 4 7.57 -25.10 -22.99
CA ALA A 4 6.39 -24.70 -22.23
C ALA A 4 5.54 -25.87 -21.70
N SER A 5 5.63 -27.08 -22.29
CA SER A 5 4.87 -28.25 -21.84
C SER A 5 5.50 -28.97 -20.62
N LEU A 6 6.72 -28.58 -20.22
CA LEU A 6 7.45 -29.16 -19.09
C LEU A 6 7.19 -28.41 -17.76
N ALA A 7 6.32 -27.40 -17.75
CA ALA A 7 5.93 -26.74 -16.50
C ALA A 7 5.05 -27.70 -15.67
N PRO A 8 5.46 -28.10 -14.45
CA PRO A 8 4.69 -29.03 -13.64
C PRO A 8 3.30 -28.47 -13.36
N ALA A 9 2.26 -29.30 -13.46
CA ALA A 9 0.85 -28.90 -13.31
C ALA A 9 0.57 -28.11 -12.01
N ASN A 10 1.38 -28.31 -10.97
CA ASN A 10 1.35 -27.55 -9.72
C ASN A 10 1.61 -26.05 -9.90
N ARG A 11 2.45 -25.63 -10.86
CA ARG A 11 2.69 -24.20 -11.15
C ARG A 11 1.47 -23.51 -11.75
N LYS A 12 0.68 -24.21 -12.55
CA LYS A 12 -0.55 -23.65 -13.14
C LYS A 12 -1.59 -23.38 -12.06
N LYS A 13 -1.86 -24.36 -11.19
CA LYS A 13 -2.78 -24.19 -10.04
C LYS A 13 -2.34 -23.08 -9.07
N ALA A 14 -1.04 -23.02 -8.75
CA ALA A 14 -0.50 -21.96 -7.90
C ALA A 14 -0.64 -20.56 -8.56
N ARG A 15 -0.39 -20.44 -9.87
CA ARG A 15 -0.64 -19.19 -10.61
C ARG A 15 -2.12 -18.81 -10.60
N THR A 16 -3.04 -19.74 -10.82
CA THR A 16 -4.48 -19.46 -10.78
C THR A 16 -4.94 -19.00 -9.39
N MET A 17 -4.49 -19.66 -8.32
CA MET A 17 -4.81 -19.26 -6.95
C MET A 17 -4.30 -17.85 -6.62
N VAL A 18 -3.09 -17.51 -7.05
CA VAL A 18 -2.50 -16.19 -6.83
C VAL A 18 -3.17 -15.11 -7.67
N LEU A 19 -3.57 -15.41 -8.91
CA LEU A 19 -4.35 -14.47 -9.73
C LEU A 19 -5.75 -14.25 -9.17
N ASN A 20 -6.34 -15.27 -8.56
CA ASN A 20 -7.59 -15.13 -7.82
C ASN A 20 -7.39 -14.20 -6.62
N SER A 21 -6.29 -14.32 -5.86
CA SER A 21 -5.96 -13.38 -4.77
C SER A 21 -5.89 -11.93 -5.25
N PHE A 22 -5.24 -11.68 -6.39
CA PHE A 22 -5.18 -10.34 -6.98
C PHE A 22 -6.56 -9.85 -7.45
N THR A 23 -7.38 -10.72 -8.04
CA THR A 23 -8.73 -10.37 -8.50
C THR A 23 -9.67 -10.08 -7.33
N THR A 24 -9.56 -10.85 -6.24
CA THR A 24 -10.27 -10.59 -4.99
C THR A 24 -9.86 -9.24 -4.41
N PHE A 25 -8.56 -8.91 -4.44
CA PHE A 25 -8.07 -7.60 -4.03
C PHE A 25 -8.68 -6.47 -4.88
N LEU A 26 -8.68 -6.60 -6.21
CA LEU A 26 -9.32 -5.59 -7.08
C LEU A 26 -10.80 -5.41 -6.75
N THR A 27 -11.50 -6.52 -6.49
CA THR A 27 -12.91 -6.49 -6.09
C THR A 27 -13.12 -5.77 -4.76
N SER A 28 -12.24 -5.97 -3.77
CA SER A 28 -12.31 -5.24 -2.50
C SER A 28 -12.05 -3.74 -2.64
N GLU A 29 -11.26 -3.33 -3.64
CA GLU A 29 -11.02 -1.92 -3.98
C GLU A 29 -12.12 -1.33 -4.88
N ASN A 30 -13.20 -2.08 -5.16
CA ASN A 30 -14.25 -1.70 -6.13
C ASN A 30 -13.73 -1.42 -7.54
N ILE A 31 -12.60 -2.02 -7.91
CA ILE A 31 -11.99 -1.90 -9.24
C ILE A 31 -12.28 -3.19 -10.01
N THR A 32 -12.89 -3.07 -11.19
CA THR A 32 -13.04 -4.23 -12.08
C THR A 32 -11.71 -4.55 -12.75
N SER A 33 -11.45 -5.84 -12.99
CA SER A 33 -10.22 -6.29 -13.66
C SER A 33 -10.01 -5.63 -15.04
N ASP A 34 -11.11 -5.37 -15.76
CA ASP A 34 -11.07 -4.68 -17.06
C ASP A 34 -10.67 -3.21 -16.94
N ALA A 35 -11.25 -2.49 -15.95
CA ALA A 35 -10.86 -1.10 -15.68
C ALA A 35 -9.39 -0.99 -15.25
N ALA A 36 -8.92 -1.93 -14.41
CA ALA A 36 -7.54 -2.02 -14.00
C ALA A 36 -6.58 -2.16 -15.20
N TYR A 37 -6.88 -3.06 -16.14
CA TYR A 37 -6.04 -3.23 -17.32
C TYR A 37 -6.10 -2.03 -18.25
N LYS A 38 -7.28 -1.43 -18.48
CA LYS A 38 -7.40 -0.21 -19.28
C LYS A 38 -6.55 0.95 -18.74
N LEU A 39 -6.47 1.10 -17.42
CA LEU A 39 -5.62 2.12 -16.79
C LEU A 39 -4.14 1.84 -17.01
N ILE A 40 -3.71 0.57 -16.94
CA ILE A 40 -2.32 0.19 -17.20
C ILE A 40 -1.96 0.35 -18.69
N ASP A 41 -2.89 0.00 -19.58
CA ASP A 41 -2.70 0.08 -21.03
C ASP A 41 -2.58 1.55 -21.49
N ALA A 42 -3.33 2.45 -20.86
CA ALA A 42 -3.26 3.89 -21.11
C ALA A 42 -1.95 4.52 -20.60
N ASP A 43 -1.30 3.92 -19.59
CA ASP A 43 -0.09 4.44 -18.99
C ASP A 43 1.19 3.77 -19.54
N LYS A 44 1.86 4.47 -20.45
CA LYS A 44 3.15 4.04 -21.00
C LYS A 44 4.32 4.22 -20.03
N THR A 45 4.15 5.02 -18.97
CA THR A 45 5.23 5.28 -17.99
C THR A 45 5.39 4.15 -16.97
N GLY A 46 4.39 3.27 -16.86
CA GLY A 46 4.35 2.17 -15.90
C GLY A 46 4.05 2.60 -14.45
N LYS A 47 3.78 3.88 -14.20
CA LYS A 47 3.40 4.39 -12.88
C LYS A 47 2.16 3.71 -12.34
N VAL A 48 1.13 3.52 -13.17
CA VAL A 48 -0.12 2.83 -12.78
C VAL A 48 0.17 1.39 -12.39
N LEU A 49 0.99 0.69 -13.19
CA LEU A 49 1.42 -0.68 -12.87
C LEU A 49 2.16 -0.75 -11.53
N ARG A 50 3.08 0.19 -11.27
CA ARG A 50 3.79 0.29 -9.99
C ARG A 50 2.83 0.52 -8.83
N ILE A 51 1.95 1.52 -8.94
CA ILE A 51 1.00 1.88 -7.88
C ILE A 51 0.10 0.69 -7.57
N MET A 52 -0.45 0.03 -8.58
CA MET A 52 -1.35 -1.10 -8.38
C MET A 52 -0.66 -2.29 -7.67
N LEU A 53 0.60 -2.56 -8.01
CA LEU A 53 1.38 -3.59 -7.30
C LEU A 53 1.76 -3.15 -5.88
N ASP A 54 2.06 -1.87 -5.66
CA ASP A 54 2.35 -1.31 -4.33
C ASP A 54 1.13 -1.42 -3.39
N THR A 55 -0.06 -1.04 -3.88
CA THR A 55 -1.32 -1.19 -3.15
C THR A 55 -1.63 -2.66 -2.85
N TYR A 56 -1.35 -3.56 -3.80
CA TYR A 56 -1.48 -5.00 -3.56
C TYR A 56 -0.49 -5.52 -2.50
N ALA A 57 0.77 -5.05 -2.51
CA ALA A 57 1.73 -5.40 -1.47
C ALA A 57 1.24 -4.94 -0.09
N TYR A 58 0.67 -3.74 -0.02
CA TYR A 58 0.08 -3.22 1.22
C TYR A 58 -1.11 -4.07 1.70
N SER A 59 -2.00 -4.49 0.81
CA SER A 59 -3.15 -5.33 1.19
C SER A 59 -2.72 -6.71 1.72
N LEU A 60 -1.65 -7.30 1.17
CA LEU A 60 -1.05 -8.52 1.70
C LEU A 60 -0.44 -8.32 3.09
N ALA A 61 0.33 -7.23 3.26
CA ALA A 61 0.97 -6.87 4.54
C ALA A 61 -0.04 -6.60 5.66
N ARG A 62 -1.26 -6.17 5.30
CA ARG A 62 -2.28 -5.69 6.24
C ARG A 62 -3.59 -6.48 6.20
N SER A 63 -3.56 -7.68 5.62
CA SER A 63 -4.72 -8.58 5.57
C SER A 63 -5.44 -8.65 6.91
N THR A 64 -6.70 -8.17 6.94
CA THR A 64 -7.49 -7.97 8.17
C THR A 64 -8.04 -9.26 8.74
N ASP A 65 -8.29 -10.25 7.88
CA ASP A 65 -8.95 -11.49 8.26
C ASP A 65 -7.96 -12.52 8.79
N LYS A 66 -6.75 -12.53 8.23
CA LYS A 66 -5.69 -13.46 8.63
C LYS A 66 -4.32 -12.89 8.27
N VAL A 67 -3.49 -12.71 9.29
CA VAL A 67 -2.10 -12.32 9.14
C VAL A 67 -1.35 -13.38 8.32
N LEU A 68 -1.00 -13.05 7.08
CA LEU A 68 -0.28 -13.95 6.17
C LEU A 68 1.19 -14.08 6.59
N PRO A 69 1.76 -15.30 6.65
CA PRO A 69 3.19 -15.47 6.92
C PRO A 69 4.07 -14.78 5.87
N THR A 70 5.26 -14.32 6.24
CA THR A 70 6.19 -13.59 5.36
C THR A 70 6.42 -14.33 4.04
N ASN A 71 6.70 -15.63 4.12
CA ASN A 71 6.92 -16.46 2.94
C ASN A 71 5.69 -16.49 2.00
N THR A 72 4.48 -16.44 2.55
CA THR A 72 3.24 -16.43 1.78
C THR A 72 3.02 -15.06 1.12
N CYS A 73 3.23 -13.96 1.84
CA CYS A 73 3.17 -12.61 1.29
C CYS A 73 4.14 -12.43 0.11
N LEU A 74 5.40 -12.85 0.29
CA LEU A 74 6.43 -12.75 -0.74
C LEU A 74 6.11 -13.63 -1.94
N ALA A 75 5.58 -14.83 -1.72
CA ALA A 75 5.15 -15.71 -2.81
C ALA A 75 3.99 -15.09 -3.60
N TYR A 76 2.98 -14.53 -2.93
CA TYR A 76 1.82 -13.93 -3.59
C TYR A 76 2.22 -12.71 -4.40
N PHE A 77 2.94 -11.76 -3.78
CA PHE A 77 3.44 -10.57 -4.48
C PHE A 77 4.38 -10.94 -5.62
N GLY A 78 5.36 -11.83 -5.38
CA GLY A 78 6.35 -12.24 -6.38
C GLY A 78 5.71 -12.85 -7.62
N ASN A 79 4.69 -13.69 -7.45
CA ASN A 79 3.97 -14.30 -8.57
C ASN A 79 3.12 -13.29 -9.36
N VAL A 80 2.36 -12.40 -8.69
CA VAL A 80 1.58 -11.35 -9.38
C VAL A 80 2.49 -10.37 -10.10
N LYS A 81 3.58 -9.94 -9.46
CA LYS A 81 4.63 -9.11 -10.06
C LYS A 81 5.14 -9.73 -11.36
N ASN A 82 5.57 -10.99 -11.32
CA ASN A 82 6.12 -11.66 -12.50
C ASN A 82 5.06 -11.80 -13.60
N TRP A 83 3.81 -12.15 -13.25
CA TRP A 83 2.72 -12.22 -14.23
C TRP A 83 2.43 -10.87 -14.90
N MET A 84 2.41 -9.78 -14.13
CA MET A 84 2.23 -8.43 -14.68
C MET A 84 3.41 -7.99 -15.55
N LEU A 85 4.65 -8.34 -15.18
CA LEU A 85 5.84 -8.06 -15.99
C LEU A 85 5.84 -8.85 -17.31
N ASP A 86 5.30 -10.08 -17.31
CA ASP A 86 5.11 -10.87 -18.52
C ASP A 86 4.03 -10.26 -19.43
N LYS A 87 2.95 -9.70 -18.85
CA LYS A 87 1.86 -9.04 -19.58
C LYS A 87 2.26 -7.66 -20.12
N TYR A 88 3.08 -6.93 -19.38
CA TYR A 88 3.50 -5.55 -19.67
C TYR A 88 5.02 -5.42 -19.76
N PRO A 89 5.67 -6.01 -20.76
CA PRO A 89 7.13 -6.07 -20.81
C PRO A 89 7.78 -4.69 -20.94
N GLN A 90 7.16 -3.75 -21.67
CA GLN A 90 7.70 -2.40 -21.85
C GLN A 90 7.60 -1.55 -20.59
N GLN A 91 6.39 -1.40 -20.02
CA GLN A 91 6.22 -0.72 -18.74
C GLN A 91 7.01 -1.41 -17.63
N GLY A 92 7.03 -2.75 -17.67
CA GLY A 92 7.72 -3.60 -16.71
C GLY A 92 9.22 -3.34 -16.66
N ALA A 93 9.88 -3.17 -17.80
CA ALA A 93 11.30 -2.82 -17.86
C ALA A 93 11.61 -1.50 -17.12
N ILE A 94 10.70 -0.51 -17.23
CA ILE A 94 10.83 0.81 -16.59
C ILE A 94 10.71 0.68 -15.07
N VAL A 95 9.68 -0.03 -14.58
CA VAL A 95 9.35 -0.06 -13.15
C VAL A 95 9.96 -1.22 -12.37
N LYS A 96 10.63 -2.16 -13.04
CA LYS A 96 11.25 -3.35 -12.41
C LYS A 96 12.11 -3.01 -11.18
N PRO A 97 13.00 -1.99 -11.18
CA PRO A 97 13.77 -1.65 -9.99
C PRO A 97 12.89 -1.21 -8.81
N GLN A 98 11.81 -0.47 -9.09
CA GLN A 98 10.87 -0.01 -8.07
C GLN A 98 10.07 -1.18 -7.49
N LEU A 99 9.64 -2.13 -8.33
CA LEU A 99 8.94 -3.33 -7.88
C LEU A 99 9.82 -4.25 -7.01
N GLN A 100 11.14 -4.25 -7.23
CA GLN A 100 12.07 -4.97 -6.33
C GLN A 100 12.20 -4.27 -4.97
N LYS A 101 12.21 -2.93 -4.94
CA LYS A 101 12.17 -2.18 -3.67
C LYS A 101 10.90 -2.47 -2.88
N ILE A 102 9.75 -2.54 -3.55
CA ILE A 102 8.46 -2.92 -2.93
C ILE A 102 8.53 -4.34 -2.36
N LEU A 103 9.05 -5.32 -3.11
CA LEU A 103 9.22 -6.69 -2.64
C LEU A 103 10.11 -6.75 -1.37
N PHE A 104 11.23 -6.03 -1.39
CA PHE A 104 12.15 -5.99 -0.26
C PHE A 104 11.51 -5.34 0.98
N GLY A 105 10.83 -4.20 0.80
CA GLY A 105 10.11 -3.51 1.86
C GLY A 105 8.99 -4.38 2.47
N LEU A 106 8.23 -5.07 1.61
CA LEU A 106 7.22 -6.04 2.04
C LEU A 106 7.82 -7.15 2.91
N GLY A 107 8.96 -7.72 2.48
CA GLY A 107 9.65 -8.76 3.24
C GLY A 107 10.10 -8.28 4.61
N LYS A 108 10.79 -7.13 4.66
CA LYS A 108 11.22 -6.52 5.93
C LYS A 108 10.04 -6.27 6.86
N TYR A 109 8.94 -5.71 6.35
CA TYR A 109 7.74 -5.43 7.15
C TYR A 109 7.12 -6.72 7.70
N CYS A 110 6.92 -7.73 6.86
CA CYS A 110 6.32 -8.99 7.29
C CYS A 110 7.19 -9.73 8.32
N SER A 111 8.51 -9.76 8.13
CA SER A 111 9.45 -10.36 9.10
C SER A 111 9.42 -9.64 10.44
N ASN A 112 9.50 -8.31 10.45
CA ASN A 112 9.45 -7.53 11.69
C ASN A 112 8.13 -7.72 12.46
N ARG A 113 7.04 -7.94 11.73
CA ARG A 113 5.73 -8.24 12.33
C ARG A 113 5.68 -9.66 12.92
N GLU A 114 6.31 -10.65 12.29
CA GLU A 114 6.39 -12.02 12.80
C GLU A 114 7.30 -12.13 14.04
N ASP A 115 8.44 -11.44 14.03
CA ASP A 115 9.40 -11.45 15.14
C ASP A 115 8.91 -10.65 16.36
N GLY A 116 7.75 -10.01 16.28
CA GLY A 116 7.25 -9.09 17.31
C GLY A 116 8.12 -7.84 17.48
N SER A 117 9.04 -7.58 16.55
CA SER A 117 10.01 -6.49 16.56
C SER A 117 9.47 -5.18 15.98
N LEU A 118 8.17 -5.12 15.67
CA LEU A 118 7.43 -3.87 15.77
C LEU A 118 7.44 -3.47 17.24
N GLU A 119 8.58 -2.90 17.65
CA GLU A 119 8.88 -2.33 18.97
C GLU A 119 7.61 -1.80 19.57
N LYS A 120 7.34 -2.17 20.84
CA LYS A 120 6.21 -1.72 21.67
C LYS A 120 5.77 -0.29 21.31
N LYS A 121 4.95 -0.16 20.25
CA LYS A 121 4.52 1.15 19.79
C LYS A 121 3.57 1.64 20.86
N ALA A 122 3.63 2.93 21.16
CA ALA A 122 2.65 3.58 22.01
C ALA A 122 1.25 3.15 21.55
N PRO A 123 0.30 2.92 22.49
CA PRO A 123 -1.03 2.47 22.14
C PRO A 123 -1.59 3.30 20.99
N PRO A 124 -2.27 2.67 20.01
CA PRO A 124 -2.82 3.40 18.87
C PRO A 124 -3.67 4.55 19.37
N CYS A 125 -3.36 5.78 18.93
CA CYS A 125 -4.07 6.99 19.32
C CYS A 125 -5.56 6.79 19.07
N SER A 126 -6.34 6.74 20.15
CA SER A 126 -7.78 6.53 20.06
C SER A 126 -8.45 7.81 19.58
N LYS A 127 -9.70 7.69 19.13
CA LYS A 127 -10.51 8.87 18.80
C LYS A 127 -10.63 9.82 19.99
N GLN A 128 -10.68 9.28 21.22
CA GLN A 128 -10.76 10.08 22.44
C GLN A 128 -9.46 10.87 22.69
N ASP A 129 -8.31 10.26 22.41
CA ASP A 129 -7.02 10.92 22.51
C ASP A 129 -6.90 12.05 21.49
N LEU A 130 -7.36 11.81 20.25
CA LEU A 130 -7.43 12.83 19.21
C LEU A 130 -8.32 14.01 19.60
N GLU A 131 -9.52 13.73 20.12
CA GLU A 131 -10.45 14.76 20.59
C GLU A 131 -9.84 15.60 21.72
N ASN A 132 -9.10 14.96 22.63
CA ASN A 132 -8.41 15.64 23.72
C ASN A 132 -7.27 16.53 23.19
N ILE A 133 -6.47 16.06 22.23
CA ILE A 133 -5.41 16.84 21.59
C ILE A 133 -5.99 18.07 20.88
N VAL A 134 -7.05 17.88 20.09
CA VAL A 134 -7.72 18.98 19.37
C VAL A 134 -8.31 19.99 20.37
N ARG A 135 -8.96 19.53 21.44
CA ARG A 135 -9.51 20.39 22.48
C ARG A 135 -8.42 21.18 23.21
N LEU A 136 -7.26 20.58 23.46
CA LEU A 136 -6.11 21.27 24.07
C LEU A 136 -5.54 22.34 23.14
N LEU A 137 -5.40 22.05 21.84
CA LEU A 137 -4.97 23.04 20.85
C LEU A 137 -5.92 24.25 20.82
N TYR A 138 -7.24 24.02 20.85
CA TYR A 138 -8.21 25.11 20.90
C TYR A 138 -8.24 25.89 22.23
N LYS A 139 -7.67 25.32 23.30
CA LYS A 139 -7.67 25.94 24.63
C LYS A 139 -6.34 26.64 24.96
N SER A 140 -5.30 26.44 24.15
CA SER A 140 -4.03 27.15 24.33
C SER A 140 -4.14 28.60 23.82
N ASP A 141 -3.69 29.55 24.62
CA ASP A 141 -3.84 31.00 24.42
C ASP A 141 -2.82 31.60 23.43
N SER A 142 -2.46 30.87 22.37
CA SER A 142 -1.39 31.32 21.47
C SER A 142 -1.55 30.85 20.02
N ALA A 143 -1.57 31.86 19.13
CA ALA A 143 -1.26 31.86 17.69
C ALA A 143 -2.39 31.58 16.67
N ASP A 144 -2.37 32.37 15.58
CA ASP A 144 -3.21 32.28 14.36
C ASP A 144 -3.16 30.90 13.65
N THR A 145 -2.34 29.97 14.12
CA THR A 145 -2.11 28.66 13.52
C THR A 145 -2.80 27.51 14.24
N VAL A 146 -3.49 27.76 15.37
CA VAL A 146 -4.18 26.72 16.16
C VAL A 146 -5.15 25.88 15.32
N TYR A 147 -5.93 26.52 14.44
CA TYR A 147 -6.86 25.83 13.54
C TYR A 147 -6.13 24.97 12.50
N LEU A 148 -5.00 25.45 11.97
CA LEU A 148 -4.20 24.71 11.01
C LEU A 148 -3.58 23.48 11.67
N ASP A 149 -3.08 23.63 12.90
CA ASP A 149 -2.45 22.55 13.64
C ASP A 149 -3.46 21.48 14.04
N ALA A 150 -4.66 21.87 14.47
CA ALA A 150 -5.76 20.95 14.71
C ALA A 150 -6.17 20.20 13.43
N ALA A 151 -6.29 20.90 12.30
CA ALA A 151 -6.61 20.29 11.01
C ALA A 151 -5.54 19.30 10.55
N VAL A 152 -4.26 19.65 10.71
CA VAL A 152 -3.12 18.77 10.36
C VAL A 152 -3.15 17.52 11.24
N VAL A 153 -3.37 17.64 12.54
CA VAL A 153 -3.44 16.50 13.46
C VAL A 153 -4.60 15.56 13.10
N VAL A 154 -5.78 16.09 12.79
CA VAL A 154 -6.94 15.29 12.35
C VAL A 154 -6.68 14.63 11.00
N MET A 155 -6.12 15.35 10.04
CA MET A 155 -5.76 14.81 8.73
C MET A 155 -4.69 13.72 8.85
N MET A 156 -3.67 13.93 9.67
CA MET A 156 -2.64 12.93 9.92
C MET A 156 -3.21 11.67 10.56
N TRP A 157 -4.13 11.80 11.52
CA TRP A 157 -4.79 10.64 12.11
C TRP A 157 -5.71 9.93 11.10
N TYR A 158 -6.43 10.66 10.25
CA TYR A 158 -7.28 10.05 9.23
C TYR A 158 -6.47 9.33 8.13
N LEU A 159 -5.38 9.95 7.67
CA LEU A 159 -4.52 9.42 6.61
C LEU A 159 -3.55 8.33 7.11
N TYR A 160 -3.03 8.49 8.33
CA TYR A 160 -1.92 7.69 8.85
C TYR A 160 -2.20 7.02 10.21
N GLY A 161 -3.29 7.33 10.90
CA GLY A 161 -3.64 6.72 12.20
C GLY A 161 -3.85 5.20 12.14
N ARG A 162 -3.84 4.62 10.94
CA ARG A 162 -3.72 3.16 10.73
C ARG A 162 -2.27 2.69 10.50
N SER A 163 -1.35 3.44 9.91
CA SER A 163 0.06 3.05 9.76
C SER A 163 0.98 3.98 10.56
N SER A 164 1.48 3.49 11.69
CA SER A 164 2.39 4.21 12.60
C SER A 164 3.80 4.51 12.02
N ASP A 165 3.95 4.94 10.78
CA ASP A 165 5.24 5.38 10.24
C ASP A 165 5.10 6.83 9.74
N ALA A 166 5.14 7.76 10.69
CA ALA A 166 4.90 9.20 10.50
C ALA A 166 6.21 10.01 10.47
N GLU A 167 7.23 9.57 9.75
CA GLU A 167 8.52 10.28 9.74
C GLU A 167 8.67 11.40 8.70
N GLN A 168 7.70 11.67 7.80
CA GLN A 168 8.03 12.47 6.59
C GLN A 168 7.02 13.53 6.10
N LEU A 169 5.98 13.92 6.85
CA LEU A 169 5.10 15.02 6.39
C LEU A 169 5.34 16.32 7.18
N GLU A 170 6.22 17.17 6.66
CA GLU A 170 6.39 18.54 7.14
C GLU A 170 5.21 19.43 6.72
N LYS A 171 4.79 20.38 7.58
CA LYS A 171 3.70 21.34 7.30
C LYS A 171 3.87 22.08 5.95
N GLN A 172 5.10 22.23 5.47
CA GLN A 172 5.44 22.89 4.21
C GLN A 172 5.06 22.07 2.95
N GLN A 173 4.78 20.77 3.09
CA GLN A 173 4.40 19.88 1.99
C GLN A 173 2.89 19.93 1.67
N LEU A 174 2.10 20.68 2.44
CA LEU A 174 0.67 20.88 2.20
C LEU A 174 0.46 22.15 1.37
N SER A 175 0.00 21.98 0.13
CA SER A 175 -0.36 23.12 -0.73
C SER A 175 -1.77 23.62 -0.39
N ARG A 176 -1.91 24.94 -0.16
CA ARG A 176 -3.22 25.58 -0.05
C ARG A 176 -3.84 25.69 -1.43
N PHE A 177 -4.86 24.89 -1.72
CA PHE A 177 -5.71 25.13 -2.88
C PHE A 177 -6.64 26.30 -2.54
N SER A 178 -6.28 27.51 -2.99
CA SER A 178 -7.17 28.66 -2.92
C SER A 178 -8.19 28.55 -4.04
N ALA A 179 -9.35 27.96 -3.74
CA ALA A 179 -10.51 28.13 -4.59
C ALA A 179 -11.00 29.58 -4.41
N LYS A 180 -10.76 30.42 -5.40
CA LYS A 180 -11.52 31.67 -5.54
C LYS A 180 -12.98 31.28 -5.76
N LEU A 181 -13.81 31.51 -4.74
CA LEU A 181 -15.27 31.58 -4.85
C LEU A 181 -15.66 32.74 -5.76
#